data_AF-T1H119-F1
#
_entry.id   AF-T1H119-F1
#
_cell.length_a   1.000
_cell.length_b   1.000
_cell.length_c   1.000
_cell.angle_alpha   90.00
_cell.angle_beta   90.00
_cell.angle_gamma   90.00
#
_symmetry.space_group_name_H-M   'P 1'
#
loop_
_entity.id
_entity.type
_entity.pdbx_description
1 polymer ?
#
loop_
_entity_poly.entity_id
_entity_poly.type
_entity_poly.pdbx_seq_one_letter_code
_entity_poly.pdbx_strand_id
1 'polypeptide(L)'
;MQFKAILQSANVEITQFAQYLLDKEYDIIAATNQSKQKPNTTIAPILLRAQIIKKQLEQKNVIAATLENREAEIKQMKLAAKLKQEELSEMQIRKGLAEKKLSVLQNEHDSKISELERKYEETLELLRKKEKEFEDTMDHLQNDIESLETERSTLKDKLKTINTKRGIVHSESEDQNISTSVPVSAISSSSPHLIEEMNQANEMKNKLRKLEPIFVPKPRDKRIIELEKELAKMKHDWLLGLISINPKKQETLKHIKNGIELKAKVLASEILEEYLNRNPHRAAQSDFSHFPTVEISKEFNLI
;
A
#
# COMPACT_ATOMS: atom_id res chain seq x y z
N MET A 1 23.71 40.22 -27.77
CA MET A 1 23.92 38.79 -27.44
C MET A 1 25.29 38.23 -27.84
N GLN A 2 26.08 38.85 -28.71
CA GLN A 2 27.34 38.25 -29.20
C GLN A 2 28.56 38.38 -28.26
N PHE A 3 28.62 39.42 -27.42
CA PHE A 3 29.78 39.67 -26.56
C PHE A 3 29.99 38.59 -25.48
N LYS A 4 28.90 38.06 -24.91
CA LYS A 4 28.95 37.00 -23.89
C LYS A 4 29.44 35.66 -24.48
N ALA A 5 29.08 35.38 -25.73
CA ALA A 5 29.55 34.19 -26.44
C ALA A 5 31.05 34.27 -26.76
N ILE A 6 31.54 35.45 -27.17
CA ILE A 6 32.97 35.68 -27.42
C ILE A 6 33.78 35.51 -26.12
N LEU A 7 33.29 36.05 -25.00
CA LEU A 7 33.95 35.93 -23.71
C LEU A 7 33.99 34.49 -23.19
N GLN A 8 32.94 33.70 -23.44
CA GLN A 8 32.94 32.28 -23.13
C GLN A 8 33.92 31.49 -24.01
N SER A 9 34.00 31.79 -25.31
CA SER A 9 34.98 31.16 -26.22
C SER A 9 36.41 31.44 -25.76
N ALA A 10 36.74 32.70 -25.48
CA ALA A 10 38.07 33.09 -25.01
C ALA A 10 38.45 32.40 -23.69
N ASN A 11 37.49 32.24 -22.77
CA ASN A 11 37.74 31.55 -21.50
C ASN A 11 38.00 30.04 -21.70
N VAL A 12 37.29 29.42 -22.64
CA VAL A 12 37.54 28.02 -23.03
C VAL A 12 38.93 27.87 -23.66
N GLU A 13 39.32 28.77 -24.56
CA GLU A 13 40.63 28.76 -25.21
C GLU A 13 41.77 28.97 -24.20
N ILE A 14 41.61 29.90 -23.24
CA ILE A 14 42.59 30.12 -22.16
C ILE A 14 42.72 28.86 -21.29
N THR A 15 41.60 28.20 -20.98
CA THR A 15 41.61 26.96 -20.20
C THR A 15 42.30 25.83 -20.96
N GLN A 16 42.06 25.71 -22.26
CA GLN A 16 42.72 24.72 -23.12
C GLN A 16 44.23 25.00 -23.24
N PHE A 17 44.62 26.26 -23.36
CA PHE A 17 46.03 26.67 -23.40
C PHE A 17 46.73 26.37 -22.07
N ALA A 18 46.09 26.65 -20.94
CA ALA A 18 46.61 26.31 -19.62
C ALA A 18 46.79 24.79 -19.45
N GLN A 19 45.82 24.00 -19.93
CA GLN A 19 45.90 22.54 -19.92
C GLN A 19 47.03 22.02 -20.81
N TYR A 20 47.20 22.60 -22.01
CA TYR A 20 48.28 22.26 -22.93
C TYR A 20 49.66 22.56 -22.34
N LEU A 21 49.81 23.70 -21.65
CA LEU A 21 51.05 24.04 -20.96
C LEU A 21 51.37 23.08 -19.81
N LEU A 22 50.37 22.63 -19.05
CA LEU A 22 50.55 21.63 -17.99
C LEU A 22 50.97 20.28 -18.55
N ASP A 23 50.31 19.82 -19.62
CA ASP A 23 50.61 18.52 -20.24
C ASP A 23 51.98 18.52 -20.95
N LYS A 24 52.45 19.70 -21.39
CA LYS A 24 53.73 19.89 -22.09
C LYS A 24 54.84 20.51 -21.23
N GLU A 25 54.61 20.71 -19.95
CA GLU A 25 55.57 21.33 -19.03
C GLU A 25 56.90 20.54 -19.04
N TYR A 26 56.83 19.21 -19.04
CA TYR A 26 58.00 18.34 -19.08
C TYR A 26 58.80 18.46 -20.40
N ASP A 27 58.11 18.56 -21.54
CA ASP A 27 58.74 18.72 -22.86
C ASP A 27 59.37 20.12 -23.01
N ILE A 28 58.70 21.17 -22.51
CA ILE A 28 59.17 22.56 -22.55
C ILE A 28 60.38 22.76 -21.63
N ILE A 29 60.35 22.18 -20.42
CA ILE A 29 61.49 22.20 -19.49
C ILE A 29 62.66 21.38 -20.07
N ALA A 30 62.40 20.23 -20.69
CA ALA A 30 63.43 19.44 -21.37
C ALA A 30 64.08 20.20 -22.53
N ALA A 31 63.31 20.89 -23.38
CA ALA A 31 63.82 21.72 -24.47
C ALA A 31 64.62 22.95 -23.96
N THR A 32 64.15 23.58 -22.89
CA THR A 32 64.86 24.71 -22.26
C THR A 32 66.18 24.27 -21.66
N ASN A 33 66.24 23.09 -21.06
CA ASN A 33 67.48 22.50 -20.53
C ASN A 33 68.47 22.08 -21.63
N GLN A 34 67.98 21.72 -22.83
CA GLN A 34 68.83 21.47 -24.00
C GLN A 34 69.48 22.76 -24.53
N SER A 35 68.78 23.90 -24.50
CA SER A 35 69.33 25.19 -24.97
C SER A 35 70.41 25.82 -24.05
N LYS A 36 70.60 25.30 -22.83
CA LYS A 36 71.63 25.78 -21.89
C LYS A 36 72.93 24.95 -21.92
N GLN A 37 73.03 23.92 -22.76
CA GLN A 37 74.27 23.16 -22.90
C GLN A 37 75.13 23.70 -24.05
N LYS A 38 76.22 24.37 -23.70
CA LYS A 38 77.31 24.72 -24.63
C LYS A 38 77.85 23.46 -25.33
N PRO A 39 78.21 23.54 -26.62
CA PRO A 39 78.68 22.39 -27.39
C PRO A 39 80.19 22.19 -27.16
N ASN A 40 80.55 21.24 -26.29
CA ASN A 40 81.80 20.43 -26.30
C ASN A 40 82.20 20.02 -24.87
N THR A 41 81.66 18.89 -24.42
CA THR A 41 82.40 17.93 -23.59
C THR A 41 81.80 16.58 -23.90
N THR A 42 82.61 15.67 -24.43
CA THR A 42 82.29 14.25 -24.52
C THR A 42 81.83 13.78 -23.15
N ILE A 43 80.53 13.50 -23.01
CA ILE A 43 79.96 13.00 -21.76
C ILE A 43 80.69 11.71 -21.43
N ALA A 44 81.45 11.70 -20.33
CA ALA A 44 82.22 10.53 -19.94
C ALA A 44 81.28 9.31 -19.86
N PRO A 45 81.63 8.15 -20.46
CA PRO A 45 80.75 6.98 -20.51
C PRO A 45 80.19 6.55 -19.14
N ILE A 46 80.92 6.87 -18.06
CA ILE A 46 80.49 6.64 -16.68
C ILE A 46 79.29 7.50 -16.26
N LEU A 47 79.19 8.75 -16.71
CA LEU A 47 78.05 9.62 -16.44
C LEU A 47 76.80 9.15 -17.18
N LEU A 48 76.96 8.68 -18.42
CA LEU A 48 75.86 8.08 -19.18
C LEU A 48 75.33 6.82 -18.48
N ARG A 49 76.23 5.93 -18.04
CA ARG A 49 75.86 4.75 -17.26
C ARG A 49 75.18 5.12 -15.94
N ALA A 50 75.68 6.14 -15.23
CA ALA A 50 75.06 6.62 -14.00
C ALA A 50 73.64 7.17 -14.22
N GLN A 51 73.41 7.92 -15.31
CA GLN A 51 72.07 8.39 -15.69
C GLN A 51 71.12 7.23 -16.02
N ILE A 52 71.59 6.20 -16.73
CA ILE A 52 70.78 5.00 -17.03
C ILE A 52 70.40 4.27 -15.75
N ILE A 53 71.35 4.05 -14.84
CA ILE A 53 71.09 3.40 -13.53
C ILE A 53 70.10 4.22 -12.71
N LYS A 54 70.26 5.55 -12.68
CA LYS A 54 69.32 6.45 -11.98
C LYS A 54 67.90 6.32 -12.55
N LYS A 55 67.75 6.32 -13.88
CA LYS A 55 66.45 6.15 -14.54
C LYS A 55 65.84 4.78 -14.24
N GLN A 56 66.63 3.72 -14.24
CA GLN A 56 66.17 2.37 -13.88
C GLN A 56 65.72 2.28 -12.42
N LEU A 57 66.43 2.96 -11.50
CA LEU A 57 66.05 3.03 -10.09
C LEU A 57 64.71 3.75 -9.90
N GLU A 58 64.52 4.90 -10.57
CA GLU A 58 63.25 5.63 -10.57
C GLU A 58 62.11 4.79 -11.13
N GLN A 59 62.31 4.11 -12.26
CA GLN A 59 61.34 3.19 -12.84
C GLN A 59 60.99 2.04 -11.89
N LYS A 60 61.99 1.45 -11.22
CA LYS A 60 61.77 0.41 -10.21
C LYS A 60 60.91 0.92 -9.05
N ASN A 61 61.19 2.12 -8.55
CA ASN A 61 60.43 2.71 -7.45
C ASN A 61 58.97 2.99 -7.84
N VAL A 62 58.73 3.46 -9.06
CA VAL A 62 57.37 3.65 -9.59
C VAL A 62 56.63 2.31 -9.66
N ILE A 63 57.27 1.27 -10.21
CA ILE A 63 56.66 -0.06 -10.31
C ILE A 63 56.34 -0.62 -8.91
N ALA A 64 57.26 -0.48 -7.95
CA ALA A 64 57.05 -0.91 -6.57
C ALA A 64 55.85 -0.20 -5.93
N ALA A 65 55.74 1.12 -6.08
CA ALA A 65 54.60 1.89 -5.58
C ALA A 65 53.28 1.47 -6.26
N THR A 66 53.29 1.21 -7.57
CA THR A 66 52.09 0.72 -8.26
C THR A 66 51.68 -0.68 -7.79
N LEU A 67 52.64 -1.55 -7.50
CA LEU A 67 52.38 -2.91 -7.00
C LEU A 67 51.76 -2.86 -5.61
N GLU A 68 52.33 -2.06 -4.70
CA GLU A 68 51.80 -1.86 -3.34
C GLU A 68 50.36 -1.33 -3.38
N ASN A 69 50.08 -0.35 -4.25
CA ASN A 69 48.73 0.17 -4.42
C ASN A 69 47.75 -0.90 -4.94
N ARG A 70 48.17 -1.74 -5.89
CA ARG A 70 47.35 -2.86 -6.39
C ARG A 70 47.11 -3.91 -5.31
N GLU A 71 48.10 -4.21 -4.47
CA GLU A 71 47.93 -5.13 -3.34
C GLU A 71 46.94 -4.59 -2.31
N ALA A 72 46.97 -3.29 -2.01
CA ALA A 72 45.99 -2.64 -1.15
C ALA A 72 44.58 -2.73 -1.74
N GLU A 73 44.42 -2.45 -3.03
CA GLU A 73 43.16 -2.57 -3.77
C GLU A 73 42.60 -4.00 -3.72
N ILE A 74 43.45 -5.01 -3.94
CA ILE A 74 43.07 -6.43 -3.86
C ILE A 74 42.59 -6.79 -2.44
N LYS A 75 43.28 -6.33 -1.39
CA LYS A 75 42.87 -6.58 0.00
C LYS A 75 41.51 -5.95 0.29
N GLN A 76 41.30 -4.71 -0.16
CA GLN A 76 40.04 -4.00 0.01
C GLN A 76 38.89 -4.70 -0.74
N MET A 77 39.12 -5.10 -2.00
CA MET A 77 38.14 -5.84 -2.79
C MET A 77 37.79 -7.19 -2.16
N LYS A 78 38.77 -7.93 -1.61
CA LYS A 78 38.51 -9.18 -0.89
C LYS A 78 37.63 -8.97 0.35
N LEU A 79 37.89 -7.91 1.11
CA LEU A 79 37.09 -7.57 2.28
C LEU A 79 35.66 -7.18 1.87
N ALA A 80 35.50 -6.36 0.84
CA ALA A 80 34.20 -5.99 0.29
C ALA A 80 33.43 -7.22 -0.22
N ALA A 81 34.09 -8.14 -0.92
CA ALA A 81 33.50 -9.39 -1.39
C ALA A 81 33.02 -10.27 -0.23
N LYS A 82 33.81 -10.38 0.85
CA LYS A 82 33.42 -11.15 2.04
C LYS A 82 32.18 -10.55 2.72
N LEU A 83 32.13 -9.23 2.88
CA LEU A 83 30.95 -8.56 3.44
C LEU A 83 29.71 -8.76 2.56
N LYS A 84 29.85 -8.68 1.24
CA LYS A 84 28.75 -8.95 0.31
C LYS A 84 28.30 -10.41 0.33
N GLN A 85 29.22 -11.35 0.52
CA GLN A 85 28.89 -12.76 0.68
C GLN A 85 28.06 -13.01 1.96
N GLU A 86 28.43 -12.34 3.06
CA GLU A 86 27.69 -12.42 4.33
C GLU A 86 26.29 -11.81 4.21
N GLU A 87 26.17 -10.62 3.61
CA GLU A 87 24.88 -9.96 3.32
C GLU A 87 23.96 -10.85 2.46
N LEU A 88 24.51 -11.47 1.41
CA LEU A 88 23.77 -12.42 0.57
C LEU A 88 23.31 -13.64 1.37
N SER A 89 24.17 -14.19 2.23
CA SER A 89 23.82 -15.34 3.06
C SER A 89 22.69 -15.02 4.04
N GLU A 90 22.70 -13.84 4.64
CA GLU A 90 21.63 -13.38 5.52
C GLU A 90 20.32 -13.17 4.76
N MET A 91 20.40 -12.54 3.58
CA MET A 91 19.22 -12.33 2.72
C MET A 91 18.60 -13.66 2.27
N GLN A 92 19.42 -14.67 1.98
CA GLN A 92 18.96 -16.02 1.65
C GLN A 92 18.18 -16.66 2.80
N ILE A 93 18.66 -16.52 4.04
CA ILE A 93 17.98 -17.02 5.24
C ILE A 93 16.64 -16.30 5.45
N ARG A 94 16.65 -14.96 5.35
CA ARG A 94 15.43 -14.14 5.47
C ARG A 94 14.40 -14.52 4.41
N LYS A 95 14.84 -14.73 3.17
CA LYS A 95 13.99 -15.23 2.07
C LYS A 95 13.38 -16.59 2.41
N GLY A 96 14.19 -17.57 2.82
CA GLY A 96 13.70 -18.90 3.18
C GLY A 96 12.69 -18.88 4.33
N LEU A 97 12.88 -18.01 5.32
CA LEU A 97 11.91 -17.83 6.41
C LEU A 97 10.59 -17.23 5.91
N ALA A 98 10.66 -16.22 5.03
CA ALA A 98 9.48 -15.61 4.44
C ALA A 98 8.70 -16.60 3.56
N GLU A 99 9.39 -17.39 2.74
CA GLU A 99 8.80 -18.45 1.92
C GLU A 99 8.12 -19.52 2.79
N LYS A 100 8.76 -19.95 3.88
CA LYS A 100 8.16 -20.91 4.82
C LYS A 100 6.91 -20.33 5.48
N LYS A 101 6.96 -19.06 5.93
CA LYS A 101 5.80 -18.39 6.52
C LYS A 101 4.65 -18.27 5.52
N LEU A 102 4.96 -17.93 4.27
CA LEU A 102 3.97 -17.87 3.20
C LEU A 102 3.34 -19.24 2.94
N SER A 103 4.14 -20.30 2.88
CA SER A 103 3.65 -21.67 2.70
C SER A 103 2.72 -22.12 3.83
N VAL A 104 3.05 -21.80 5.09
CA VAL A 104 2.19 -22.08 6.25
C VAL A 104 0.86 -21.31 6.14
N LEU A 105 0.92 -20.00 5.87
CA LEU A 105 -0.28 -19.18 5.72
C LEU A 105 -1.17 -19.68 4.57
N GLN A 106 -0.57 -20.05 3.45
CA GLN A 106 -1.30 -20.61 2.32
C GLN A 106 -2.04 -21.90 2.71
N ASN A 107 -1.35 -22.83 3.38
CA ASN A 107 -1.98 -24.07 3.83
C ASN A 107 -3.10 -23.84 4.87
N GLU A 108 -2.93 -22.86 5.76
CA GLU A 108 -4.00 -22.45 6.69
C GLU A 108 -5.20 -21.83 5.96
N HIS A 109 -4.96 -21.03 4.91
CA HIS A 109 -6.02 -20.46 4.09
C HIS A 109 -6.76 -21.55 3.32
N ASP A 110 -6.06 -22.49 2.69
CA ASP A 110 -6.66 -23.61 1.98
C ASP A 110 -7.52 -24.49 2.91
N SER A 111 -7.03 -24.73 4.14
CA SER A 111 -7.79 -25.46 5.17
C SER A 111 -9.08 -24.72 5.57
N LYS A 112 -9.02 -23.40 5.74
CA LYS A 112 -10.20 -22.57 6.07
C LYS A 112 -11.21 -22.52 4.93
N ILE A 113 -10.74 -22.45 3.68
CA ILE A 113 -11.60 -22.50 2.50
C ILE A 113 -12.34 -23.84 2.48
N SER A 114 -11.62 -24.95 2.63
CA SER A 114 -12.23 -26.29 2.67
C SER A 114 -13.26 -26.44 3.80
N GLU A 115 -12.97 -25.89 4.99
CA GLU A 115 -13.93 -25.89 6.11
C GLU A 115 -15.20 -25.08 5.80
N LEU A 116 -15.04 -23.91 5.17
CA LEU A 116 -16.16 -23.06 4.77
C LEU A 116 -16.99 -23.69 3.67
N GLU A 117 -16.36 -24.30 2.66
CA GLU A 117 -17.05 -25.05 1.60
C GLU A 117 -17.86 -26.20 2.18
N ARG A 118 -17.30 -26.95 3.14
CA ARG A 118 -18.05 -28.02 3.83
C ARG A 118 -19.26 -27.47 4.58
N LYS A 119 -19.09 -26.40 5.36
CA LYS A 119 -20.20 -25.75 6.07
C LYS A 119 -21.27 -25.23 5.11
N TYR A 120 -20.86 -24.67 3.99
CA TYR A 120 -21.77 -24.20 2.96
C TYR A 120 -22.61 -25.34 2.38
N GLU A 121 -21.98 -26.46 2.02
CA GLU A 121 -22.69 -27.64 1.52
C GLU A 121 -23.64 -28.23 2.57
N GLU A 122 -23.20 -28.33 3.83
CA GLU A 122 -24.05 -28.78 4.95
C GLU A 122 -25.29 -27.88 5.11
N THR A 123 -25.14 -26.55 4.98
CA THR A 123 -26.27 -25.61 5.07
C THR A 123 -27.19 -25.69 3.86
N LEU A 124 -26.65 -25.91 2.65
CA LEU A 124 -27.46 -26.10 1.45
C LEU A 124 -28.30 -27.37 1.55
N GLU A 125 -27.70 -28.47 2.02
CA GLU A 125 -28.42 -29.73 2.20
C GLU A 125 -29.53 -29.59 3.26
N LEU A 126 -29.25 -28.89 4.36
CA LEU A 126 -30.26 -28.61 5.38
C LEU A 126 -31.42 -27.76 4.82
N LEU A 127 -31.11 -26.76 3.99
CA LEU A 127 -32.11 -25.92 3.34
C LEU A 127 -33.00 -26.76 2.42
N ARG A 128 -32.41 -27.59 1.55
CA ARG A 128 -33.16 -28.49 0.65
C ARG A 128 -34.05 -29.45 1.42
N LYS A 129 -33.55 -30.01 2.53
CA LYS A 129 -34.36 -30.88 3.39
C LYS A 129 -35.55 -30.13 3.98
N LYS A 130 -35.35 -28.88 4.40
CA LYS A 130 -36.43 -28.04 4.92
C LYS A 130 -37.46 -27.67 3.85
N GLU A 131 -37.02 -27.32 2.65
CA GLU A 131 -37.89 -27.07 1.50
C GLU A 131 -38.76 -28.30 1.22
N LYS A 132 -38.17 -29.50 1.20
CA LYS A 132 -38.90 -30.75 1.03
C LYS A 132 -39.91 -31.01 2.16
N GLU A 133 -39.52 -30.80 3.42
CA GLU A 133 -40.44 -30.94 4.56
C GLU A 133 -41.65 -29.99 4.46
N PHE A 134 -41.45 -28.78 3.93
CA PHE A 134 -42.54 -27.83 3.68
C PHE A 134 -43.43 -28.25 2.51
N GLU A 135 -42.85 -28.76 1.42
CA GLU A 135 -43.61 -29.33 0.29
C GLU A 135 -44.47 -30.51 0.75
N ASP A 136 -43.89 -31.48 1.48
CA ASP A 136 -44.62 -32.64 2.01
C ASP A 136 -45.78 -32.20 2.94
N THR A 137 -45.57 -31.17 3.76
CA THR A 137 -46.61 -30.60 4.64
C THR A 137 -47.70 -29.90 3.83
N MET A 138 -47.32 -29.17 2.78
CA MET A 138 -48.25 -28.48 1.89
C MET A 138 -49.14 -29.50 1.15
N ASP A 139 -48.55 -30.57 0.63
CA ASP A 139 -49.27 -31.66 -0.03
C ASP A 139 -50.26 -32.34 0.92
N HIS A 140 -49.86 -32.57 2.18
CA HIS A 140 -50.76 -33.14 3.18
C HIS A 140 -51.99 -32.24 3.44
N LEU A 141 -51.78 -30.93 3.61
CA LEU A 141 -52.86 -29.97 3.82
C LEU A 141 -53.78 -29.85 2.60
N GLN A 142 -53.24 -29.91 1.39
CA GLN A 142 -54.05 -29.92 0.16
C GLN A 142 -54.92 -31.17 0.08
N ASN A 143 -54.38 -32.34 0.38
CA ASN A 143 -55.15 -33.58 0.45
C ASN A 143 -56.29 -33.49 1.49
N ASP A 144 -56.03 -32.89 2.65
CA ASP A 144 -57.06 -32.67 3.68
C ASP A 144 -58.15 -31.71 3.20
N ILE A 145 -57.78 -30.63 2.50
CA ILE A 145 -58.74 -29.70 1.87
C ILE A 145 -59.63 -30.45 0.87
N GLU A 146 -59.04 -31.20 -0.05
CA GLU A 146 -59.79 -31.98 -1.05
C GLU A 146 -60.74 -32.98 -0.39
N SER A 147 -60.26 -33.69 0.63
CA SER A 147 -61.08 -34.61 1.43
C SER A 147 -62.28 -33.89 2.08
N LEU A 148 -62.05 -32.76 2.75
CA LEU A 148 -63.12 -31.97 3.37
C LEU A 148 -64.09 -31.38 2.34
N GLU A 149 -63.60 -30.96 1.18
CA GLU A 149 -64.44 -30.48 0.09
C GLU A 149 -65.32 -31.58 -0.49
N THR A 150 -64.79 -32.80 -0.64
CA THR A 150 -65.57 -33.96 -1.07
C THR A 150 -66.62 -34.32 -0.03
N GLU A 151 -66.26 -34.35 1.27
CA GLU A 151 -67.21 -34.61 2.35
C GLU A 151 -68.32 -33.56 2.37
N ARG A 152 -67.96 -32.27 2.30
CA ARG A 152 -68.90 -31.15 2.22
C ARG A 152 -69.85 -31.30 1.02
N SER A 153 -69.33 -31.67 -0.14
CA SER A 153 -70.14 -31.90 -1.35
C SER A 153 -71.12 -33.06 -1.14
N THR A 154 -70.66 -34.19 -0.60
CA THR A 154 -71.54 -35.35 -0.31
C THR A 154 -72.63 -35.02 0.72
N LEU A 155 -72.31 -34.23 1.75
CA LEU A 155 -73.28 -33.77 2.75
C LEU A 155 -74.31 -32.83 2.14
N LYS A 156 -73.88 -31.91 1.26
CA LYS A 156 -74.78 -31.03 0.50
C LYS A 156 -75.73 -31.83 -0.39
N ASP A 157 -75.25 -32.87 -1.05
CA ASP A 157 -76.09 -33.73 -1.89
C ASP A 157 -77.07 -34.60 -1.07
N LYS A 158 -76.62 -35.12 0.08
CA LYS A 158 -77.51 -35.79 1.04
C LYS A 158 -78.60 -34.85 1.56
N LEU A 159 -78.26 -33.61 1.90
CA LEU A 159 -79.22 -32.60 2.37
C LEU A 159 -80.25 -32.24 1.29
N LYS A 160 -79.81 -32.01 0.05
CA LYS A 160 -80.71 -31.83 -1.10
C LYS A 160 -81.67 -33.01 -1.23
N THR A 161 -81.16 -34.24 -1.11
CA THR A 161 -81.98 -35.45 -1.22
C THR A 161 -83.02 -35.55 -0.09
N ILE A 162 -82.66 -35.15 1.13
CA ILE A 162 -83.57 -35.11 2.29
C ILE A 162 -84.63 -34.02 2.12
N ASN A 163 -84.26 -32.80 1.73
CA ASN A 163 -85.19 -31.69 1.51
C ASN A 163 -86.14 -31.95 0.33
N THR A 164 -85.72 -32.73 -0.67
CA THR A 164 -86.61 -33.17 -1.76
C THR A 164 -87.56 -34.30 -1.31
N LYS A 165 -87.14 -35.18 -0.38
CA LYS A 165 -87.98 -36.27 0.17
C LYS A 165 -88.95 -35.84 1.27
N ARG A 166 -88.61 -34.81 2.05
CA ARG A 166 -89.52 -34.13 2.98
C ARG A 166 -89.87 -32.79 2.36
N GLY A 167 -90.96 -32.70 1.59
CA GLY A 167 -91.46 -31.42 1.10
C GLY A 167 -91.69 -30.45 2.26
N ILE A 168 -90.71 -29.58 2.53
CA ILE A 168 -90.76 -28.51 3.51
C ILE A 168 -90.24 -27.25 2.84
N VAL A 169 -91.08 -26.23 2.97
CA VAL A 169 -91.13 -24.95 2.30
C VAL A 169 -90.43 -23.89 3.17
N HIS A 170 -89.67 -23.00 2.51
CA HIS A 170 -89.05 -21.75 3.03
C HIS A 170 -87.93 -21.93 4.08
N SER A 171 -86.88 -21.10 4.18
CA SER A 171 -86.80 -19.65 4.01
C SER A 171 -85.36 -19.22 3.70
N GLU A 172 -85.25 -18.16 2.89
CA GLU A 172 -84.05 -17.33 2.74
C GLU A 172 -83.65 -16.72 4.10
N SER A 173 -82.34 -16.62 4.37
CA SER A 173 -81.80 -15.72 5.40
C SER A 173 -80.35 -15.33 5.04
N GLU A 174 -80.30 -14.21 4.33
CA GLU A 174 -79.38 -13.08 4.36
C GLU A 174 -78.04 -13.17 5.09
N ASP A 175 -77.02 -12.70 4.36
CA ASP A 175 -75.66 -12.38 4.77
C ASP A 175 -75.60 -11.34 5.90
N GLN A 176 -74.75 -11.56 6.90
CA GLN A 176 -74.37 -10.57 7.91
C GLN A 176 -72.85 -10.35 7.86
N ASN A 177 -72.47 -9.26 7.18
CA ASN A 177 -71.13 -8.71 7.10
C ASN A 177 -70.89 -7.80 8.32
N ILE A 178 -70.06 -8.23 9.27
CA ILE A 178 -69.69 -7.45 10.45
C ILE A 178 -68.34 -6.79 10.18
N SER A 179 -68.36 -5.50 9.83
CA SER A 179 -67.21 -4.60 9.90
C SER A 179 -67.48 -3.56 10.96
N THR A 180 -66.82 -3.70 12.11
CA THR A 180 -66.80 -2.71 13.19
C THR A 180 -65.37 -2.23 13.38
N SER A 181 -65.09 -1.05 12.82
CA SER A 181 -63.91 -0.25 13.11
C SER A 181 -64.09 0.47 14.44
N VAL A 182 -63.11 0.34 15.34
CA VAL A 182 -63.02 1.14 16.57
C VAL A 182 -61.85 2.12 16.42
N PRO A 183 -62.04 3.42 16.73
CA PRO A 183 -61.02 4.44 16.53
C PRO A 183 -60.04 4.52 17.70
N VAL A 184 -58.81 4.88 17.34
CA VAL A 184 -57.70 5.31 18.18
C VAL A 184 -58.02 6.66 18.83
N SER A 185 -57.93 6.76 20.16
CA SER A 185 -57.53 7.97 20.91
C SER A 185 -57.60 7.74 22.42
N ALA A 186 -56.46 7.53 23.08
CA ALA A 186 -56.25 7.83 24.51
C ALA A 186 -54.74 7.78 24.86
N ILE A 187 -54.06 8.90 24.61
CA ILE A 187 -52.79 9.24 25.24
C ILE A 187 -53.16 9.91 26.57
N SER A 188 -52.72 9.33 27.69
CA SER A 188 -52.41 9.98 28.99
C SER A 188 -52.73 9.06 30.18
N SER A 189 -52.06 7.92 30.23
CA SER A 189 -51.76 7.20 31.47
C SER A 189 -50.60 6.27 31.16
N SER A 190 -49.39 6.65 31.57
CA SER A 190 -48.20 5.82 31.41
C SER A 190 -48.37 4.56 32.27
N SER A 191 -48.90 3.50 31.64
CA SER A 191 -48.90 2.15 32.20
C SER A 191 -47.48 1.80 32.67
N PRO A 192 -47.32 1.21 33.87
CA PRO A 192 -46.01 0.78 34.38
C PRO A 192 -45.26 -0.14 33.39
N HIS A 193 -46.00 -0.81 32.51
CA HIS A 193 -45.49 -1.63 31.41
C HIS A 193 -44.65 -0.84 30.39
N LEU A 194 -45.04 0.38 30.01
CA LEU A 194 -44.27 1.20 29.06
C LEU A 194 -42.97 1.73 29.68
N ILE A 195 -42.98 1.99 30.99
CA ILE A 195 -41.78 2.41 31.73
C ILE A 195 -40.79 1.23 31.82
N GLU A 196 -41.30 0.02 32.03
CA GLU A 196 -40.49 -1.20 32.05
C GLU A 196 -39.90 -1.54 30.67
N GLU A 197 -40.67 -1.38 29.59
CA GLU A 197 -40.16 -1.50 28.22
C GLU A 197 -39.09 -0.44 27.90
N MET A 198 -39.28 0.81 28.32
CA MET A 198 -38.26 1.86 28.14
C MET A 198 -36.98 1.53 28.93
N ASN A 199 -37.10 1.00 30.15
CA ASN A 199 -35.96 0.58 30.96
C ASN A 199 -35.23 -0.61 30.33
N GLN A 200 -35.97 -1.61 29.83
CA GLN A 200 -35.41 -2.76 29.14
C GLN A 200 -34.72 -2.34 27.83
N ALA A 201 -35.32 -1.42 27.06
CA ALA A 201 -34.71 -0.86 25.85
C ALA A 201 -33.42 -0.07 26.15
N ASN A 202 -33.39 0.68 27.25
CA ASN A 202 -32.19 1.38 27.71
C ASN A 202 -31.11 0.40 28.17
N GLU A 203 -31.48 -0.70 28.83
CA GLU A 203 -30.54 -1.76 29.22
C GLU A 203 -29.96 -2.47 28.00
N MET A 204 -30.79 -2.81 27.01
CA MET A 204 -30.35 -3.37 25.73
C MET A 204 -29.44 -2.40 24.98
N LYS A 205 -29.76 -1.11 24.94
CA LYS A 205 -28.91 -0.07 24.36
C LYS A 205 -27.55 0.03 25.06
N ASN A 206 -27.52 -0.11 26.39
CA ASN A 206 -26.28 -0.12 27.15
C ASN A 206 -25.46 -1.39 26.89
N LYS A 207 -26.10 -2.56 26.72
CA LYS A 207 -25.43 -3.80 26.31
C LYS A 207 -24.84 -3.68 24.91
N LEU A 208 -25.57 -3.10 23.96
CA LEU A 208 -25.11 -2.87 22.59
C LEU A 208 -23.94 -1.87 22.51
N ARG A 209 -23.96 -0.81 23.34
CA ARG A 209 -22.85 0.16 23.41
C ARG A 209 -21.55 -0.41 24.00
N LYS A 210 -21.65 -1.49 24.78
CA LYS A 210 -20.47 -2.20 25.33
C LYS A 210 -19.81 -3.11 24.29
N LEU A 211 -20.51 -3.45 23.21
CA LEU A 211 -19.93 -4.21 22.11
C LEU A 211 -19.03 -3.27 21.29
N GLU A 212 -17.91 -3.80 20.81
CA GLU A 212 -17.06 -3.05 19.92
C GLU A 212 -17.80 -2.74 18.61
N PRO A 213 -17.70 -1.51 18.09
CA PRO A 213 -18.34 -1.15 16.84
C PRO A 213 -17.77 -1.99 15.70
N ILE A 214 -18.65 -2.68 14.97
CA ILE A 214 -18.27 -3.51 13.84
C ILE A 214 -17.69 -2.61 12.74
N PHE A 215 -16.40 -2.76 12.46
CA PHE A 215 -15.72 -2.04 11.41
C PHE A 215 -15.80 -2.83 10.09
N VAL A 216 -16.57 -2.33 9.14
CA VAL A 216 -16.60 -2.87 7.78
C VAL A 216 -15.46 -2.24 6.98
N PRO A 217 -14.54 -3.04 6.39
CA PRO A 217 -13.50 -2.53 5.51
C PRO A 217 -14.11 -1.79 4.34
N LYS A 218 -13.84 -0.49 4.23
CA LYS A 218 -14.28 0.32 3.10
C LYS A 218 -13.36 0.09 1.89
N PRO A 219 -13.89 0.11 0.66
CA PRO A 219 -13.07 0.04 -0.54
C PRO A 219 -12.03 1.18 -0.58
N ARG A 220 -10.88 0.94 -1.19
CA ARG A 220 -9.80 1.94 -1.27
C ARG A 220 -10.24 3.11 -2.15
N ASP A 221 -10.14 4.32 -1.62
CA ASP A 221 -10.49 5.52 -2.34
C ASP A 221 -9.46 5.86 -3.42
N LYS A 222 -9.95 6.36 -4.56
CA LYS A 222 -9.12 6.74 -5.72
C LYS A 222 -8.01 7.71 -5.35
N ARG A 223 -8.30 8.66 -4.45
CA ARG A 223 -7.36 9.69 -4.01
C ARG A 223 -6.20 9.15 -3.18
N ILE A 224 -6.44 8.13 -2.34
CA ILE A 224 -5.36 7.44 -1.61
C ILE A 224 -4.43 6.74 -2.60
N ILE A 225 -5.01 6.08 -3.61
CA ILE A 225 -4.24 5.37 -4.64
C ILE A 225 -3.36 6.35 -5.44
N GLU A 226 -3.86 7.55 -5.73
CA GLU A 226 -3.09 8.62 -6.39
C GLU A 226 -1.91 9.08 -5.52
N LEU A 227 -2.15 9.40 -4.25
CA LEU A 227 -1.10 9.81 -3.32
C LEU A 227 -0.06 8.71 -3.09
N GLU A 228 -0.48 7.45 -2.98
CA GLU A 228 0.42 6.30 -2.89
C GLU A 228 1.29 6.17 -4.15
N LYS A 229 0.72 6.39 -5.33
CA LYS A 229 1.45 6.36 -6.60
C LYS A 229 2.46 7.51 -6.69
N GLU A 230 2.10 8.70 -6.24
CA GLU A 230 3.01 9.85 -6.19
C GLU A 230 4.15 9.64 -5.19
N LEU A 231 3.84 9.07 -4.01
CA LEU A 231 4.83 8.69 -3.01
C LEU A 231 5.81 7.63 -3.56
N ALA A 232 5.29 6.63 -4.26
CA ALA A 232 6.11 5.60 -4.90
C ALA A 232 7.02 6.18 -5.98
N LYS A 233 6.50 7.09 -6.81
CA LYS A 233 7.28 7.80 -7.84
C LYS A 233 8.39 8.64 -7.21
N MET A 234 8.07 9.41 -6.17
CA MET A 234 9.05 10.22 -5.45
C MET A 234 10.14 9.35 -4.81
N LYS A 235 9.78 8.21 -4.19
CA LYS A 235 10.74 7.26 -3.63
C LYS A 235 11.67 6.70 -4.71
N HIS A 236 11.12 6.39 -5.88
CA HIS A 236 11.90 5.94 -7.03
C HIS A 236 12.86 7.03 -7.53
N ASP A 237 12.38 8.26 -7.71
CA ASP A 237 13.19 9.41 -8.11
C ASP A 237 14.34 9.67 -7.11
N TRP A 238 14.06 9.53 -5.81
CA TRP A 238 15.08 9.65 -4.76
C TRP A 238 16.13 8.54 -4.84
N LEU A 239 15.71 7.28 -5.00
CA LEU A 239 16.63 6.14 -5.17
C LEU A 239 17.49 6.28 -6.41
N LEU A 240 16.92 6.69 -7.54
CA LEU A 240 17.67 6.96 -8.77
C LEU A 240 18.67 8.12 -8.58
N GLY A 241 18.26 9.17 -7.85
CA GLY A 241 19.13 10.28 -7.47
C GLY A 241 20.32 9.86 -6.58
N LEU A 242 20.16 8.80 -5.78
CA LEU A 242 21.24 8.23 -4.98
C LEU A 242 22.20 7.35 -5.79
N ILE A 243 21.72 6.67 -6.84
CA ILE A 243 22.53 5.78 -7.67
C ILE A 243 23.35 6.54 -8.72
N SER A 244 22.91 7.74 -9.13
CA SER A 244 23.61 8.61 -10.09
C SER A 244 24.85 9.29 -9.46
N ILE A 245 25.78 8.50 -8.94
CA ILE A 245 27.02 8.97 -8.30
C ILE A 245 28.11 9.07 -9.37
N ASN A 246 28.17 10.20 -10.08
CA ASN A 246 29.37 10.58 -10.82
C ASN A 246 30.04 11.75 -10.05
N PRO A 247 31.27 11.57 -9.50
CA PRO A 247 31.88 12.53 -8.57
C PRO A 247 32.13 13.93 -9.17
N LYS A 248 32.10 14.09 -10.50
CA LYS A 248 32.33 15.37 -11.19
C LYS A 248 31.11 16.32 -11.22
N LYS A 249 29.97 15.94 -10.62
CA LYS A 249 28.67 16.64 -10.75
C LYS A 249 27.98 16.93 -9.40
N GLN A 250 28.76 17.34 -8.39
CA GLN A 250 28.25 17.59 -7.03
C GLN A 250 27.19 18.70 -6.95
N GLU A 251 27.30 19.76 -7.74
CA GLU A 251 26.31 20.86 -7.72
C GLU A 251 24.95 20.44 -8.29
N THR A 252 24.93 19.69 -9.39
CA THR A 252 23.69 19.16 -9.96
C THR A 252 23.00 18.17 -9.02
N LEU A 253 23.77 17.41 -8.24
CA LEU A 253 23.22 16.47 -7.26
C LEU A 253 22.54 17.21 -6.10
N LYS A 254 23.10 18.35 -5.65
CA LYS A 254 22.49 19.22 -4.63
C LYS A 254 21.16 19.79 -5.12
N HIS A 255 21.08 20.28 -6.35
CA HIS A 255 19.83 20.79 -6.92
C HIS A 255 18.75 19.71 -7.06
N ILE A 256 19.13 18.50 -7.48
CA ILE A 256 18.19 17.36 -7.57
C ILE A 256 17.68 16.97 -6.18
N LYS A 257 18.57 16.87 -5.18
CA LYS A 257 18.18 16.59 -3.79
C LYS A 257 17.24 17.65 -3.22
N ASN A 258 17.56 18.93 -3.40
CA ASN A 258 16.70 20.02 -2.94
C ASN A 258 15.33 20.01 -3.64
N GLY A 259 15.29 19.69 -4.94
CA GLY A 259 14.03 19.56 -5.68
C GLY A 259 13.16 18.40 -5.21
N ILE A 260 13.78 17.26 -4.88
CA ILE A 260 13.07 16.09 -4.32
C ILE A 260 12.59 16.38 -2.89
N GLU A 261 13.41 17.06 -2.07
CA GLU A 261 13.02 17.45 -0.71
C GLU A 261 11.83 18.42 -0.71
N LEU A 262 11.81 19.40 -1.63
CA LEU A 262 10.68 20.32 -1.75
C LEU A 262 9.39 19.58 -2.14
N LYS A 263 9.48 18.67 -3.11
CA LYS A 263 8.35 17.82 -3.51
C LYS A 263 7.88 16.92 -2.36
N ALA A 264 8.80 16.39 -1.57
CA ALA A 264 8.46 15.57 -0.40
C ALA A 264 7.69 16.37 0.66
N LYS A 265 8.07 17.62 0.91
CA LYS A 265 7.36 18.51 1.84
C LYS A 265 5.94 18.81 1.35
N VAL A 266 5.78 19.12 0.06
CA VAL A 266 4.47 19.38 -0.55
C VAL A 266 3.56 18.14 -0.49
N LEU A 267 4.09 16.97 -0.86
CA LEU A 267 3.33 15.72 -0.81
C LEU A 267 2.96 15.35 0.63
N ALA A 268 3.84 15.60 1.61
CA ALA A 268 3.54 15.38 3.02
C ALA A 268 2.40 16.29 3.52
N SER A 269 2.38 17.57 3.13
CA SER A 269 1.25 18.44 3.46
C SER A 269 -0.06 17.99 2.83
N GLU A 270 -0.04 17.53 1.58
CA GLU A 270 -1.22 17.06 0.86
C GLU A 270 -1.79 15.76 1.44
N ILE A 271 -0.91 14.84 1.84
CA ILE A 271 -1.30 13.62 2.58
C ILE A 271 -1.94 13.97 3.93
N LEU A 272 -1.35 14.93 4.65
CA LEU A 272 -1.88 15.35 5.95
C LEU A 272 -3.25 16.04 5.80
N GLU A 273 -3.41 16.89 4.80
CA GLU A 273 -4.67 17.57 4.52
C GLU A 273 -5.77 16.57 4.13
N GLU A 274 -5.48 15.61 3.27
CA GLU A 274 -6.40 14.51 2.93
C GLU A 274 -6.78 13.67 4.15
N TYR A 275 -5.82 13.40 5.05
CA TYR A 275 -6.10 12.70 6.30
C TYR A 275 -7.06 13.49 7.20
N LEU A 276 -6.88 14.81 7.32
CA LEU A 276 -7.73 15.68 8.13
C LEU A 276 -9.13 15.85 7.52
N ASN A 277 -9.23 15.98 6.20
CA ASN A 277 -10.52 16.04 5.49
C ASN A 277 -11.38 14.78 5.72
N ARG A 278 -10.74 13.62 5.82
CA ARG A 278 -11.42 12.34 6.10
C ARG A 278 -11.80 12.17 7.56
N ASN A 279 -11.06 12.80 8.46
CA ASN A 279 -11.24 12.70 9.90
C ASN A 279 -11.53 14.09 10.49
N PRO A 280 -12.75 14.63 10.31
CA PRO A 280 -13.07 15.98 10.77
C PRO A 280 -12.98 16.13 12.29
N HIS A 281 -13.22 15.06 13.05
CA HIS A 281 -13.06 15.02 14.51
C HIS A 281 -11.60 15.14 14.98
N ARG A 282 -10.65 15.01 14.05
CA ARG A 282 -9.21 15.06 14.26
C ARG A 282 -8.60 16.39 13.79
N ALA A 283 -9.39 17.24 13.13
CA ALA A 283 -9.00 18.58 12.75
C ALA A 283 -9.46 19.61 13.80
N ALA A 284 -8.61 20.60 14.08
CA ALA A 284 -9.01 21.76 14.86
C ALA A 284 -9.99 22.62 14.05
N GLN A 285 -11.02 23.13 14.72
CA GLN A 285 -12.03 23.98 14.10
C GLN A 285 -11.41 25.32 13.72
N SER A 286 -11.33 25.61 12.41
CA SER A 286 -10.82 26.89 11.88
C SER A 286 -11.50 27.21 10.55
N ASP A 287 -11.65 28.50 10.25
CA ASP A 287 -12.37 28.98 9.07
C ASP A 287 -11.51 29.01 7.78
N PHE A 288 -10.19 28.87 7.91
CA PHE A 288 -9.24 29.05 6.81
C PHE A 288 -8.69 27.72 6.27
N SER A 289 -8.46 26.73 7.14
CA SER A 289 -7.94 25.42 6.75
C SER A 289 -8.08 24.37 7.86
N HIS A 290 -7.92 23.09 7.52
CA HIS A 290 -7.89 22.01 8.51
C HIS A 290 -6.50 21.92 9.14
N PHE A 291 -6.41 22.18 10.44
CA PHE A 291 -5.17 22.00 11.20
C PHE A 291 -5.24 20.73 12.03
N PRO A 292 -4.14 19.98 12.19
CA PRO A 292 -4.12 18.82 13.06
C PRO A 292 -4.35 19.23 14.53
N THR A 293 -5.10 18.40 15.25
CA THR A 293 -5.24 18.54 16.71
C THR A 293 -3.92 18.26 17.42
N VAL A 294 -3.78 18.76 18.66
CA VAL A 294 -2.55 18.62 19.46
C VAL A 294 -2.14 17.16 19.65
N GLU A 295 -3.10 16.24 19.73
CA GLU A 295 -2.86 14.80 19.83
C GLU A 295 -2.14 14.25 18.59
N ILE A 296 -2.64 14.61 17.41
CA ILE A 296 -2.07 14.18 16.12
C ILE A 296 -0.71 14.82 15.92
N SER A 297 -0.56 16.10 16.26
CA SER A 297 0.73 16.78 16.17
C SER A 297 1.80 16.09 17.03
N LYS A 298 1.42 15.56 18.20
CA LYS A 298 2.32 14.76 19.06
C LYS A 298 2.60 13.37 18.48
N GLU A 299 1.59 12.67 18.00
CA GLU A 299 1.77 11.34 17.40
C GLU A 299 2.68 11.36 16.17
N PHE A 300 2.56 12.40 15.33
CA PHE A 300 3.35 12.55 14.11
C PHE A 300 4.62 13.39 14.28
N ASN A 301 4.98 13.78 15.52
CA ASN A 301 6.14 14.64 15.81
C ASN A 301 6.20 15.89 14.90
N LEU A 302 5.06 16.54 14.69
CA LEU A 302 4.96 17.75 13.87
C LEU A 302 5.32 19.02 14.66
N ILE A 303 5.45 18.91 15.98
CA ILE A 303 5.78 19.97 16.94
C ILE A 303 6.87 19.45 17.89
#